data_AF-A0A7J7SQR0-F1
#
_entry.id   AF-A0A7J7SQR0-F1
#
_cell.length_a   1.000
_cell.length_b   1.000
_cell.length_c   1.000
_cell.angle_alpha   90.00
_cell.angle_beta   90.00
_cell.angle_gamma   90.00
#
_symmetry.space_group_name_H-M   'P 1'
#
loop_
_entity.id
_entity.type
_entity.pdbx_description
1 polymer ?
#
loop_
_entity_poly.entity_id
_entity_poly.type
_entity_poly.pdbx_seq_one_letter_code
_entity_poly.pdbx_strand_id
1 'polypeptide(L)'
;MSALQKKYYKAILMKDLDAFENEMAKKVKLQNVLSQLRKCVDHPYLFDGVEPEPFEIGDHLIEASGKLHLLDKLLAYLYSRGHRVLLFSQMTQMLDILQDYMDYRGYSYERVDGSVRGEERYLAIKNFGQQPIFVFLLSTRAGGVGMNLTAADTVIFVDSDFNPQNDLQAASRAHRIGQNKSVKVIRLIGRDTVEEIVCRKAASKLQLTSAIMEGGHFTLGARKPAVDADLQLGEILKFGLDKLLSSEGSTVDEIDLESILGETKDGQWVSDALPTAEEGSREQEEGKNHMYLFEGKDYSKEPSKEDRKSFEQLVNLQKILLEKTSQEGPLLRNKGSVLMPGLVEGSAKRKRILSPEELEERRKKRQEAAAKRKKLIEEKKRRKEEVEHKKKMAWWESNNYQSSCLPSEESEPENLEDGEEESSVQLDYEDSDSTSIKYVSGDVTHPQAGAEDAVIVHCVDDSGHWGRGGLFTALENRSAEPRKVYELAGRMKDLSLGGVLLFPIDDRESRNQGQDLLALIVAQHRDRSNVLSGIKMTALEEGLKKISLAAKKKKASVHLPRIGHATKGFNWYGTERLIRKYLAAKGIPTYVYYFPRNKAAAPHSQSSSSSSGQLPP
;
A
#
# COMPACT_ATOMS: atom_id res chain seq x y z
N MET A 1 6.12 19.95 -22.50
CA MET A 1 6.62 20.15 -21.12
C MET A 1 6.67 21.63 -20.82
N SER A 2 6.34 22.04 -19.59
CA SER A 2 6.50 23.43 -19.13
C SER A 2 7.97 23.81 -18.95
N ALA A 3 8.26 25.11 -18.78
CA ALA A 3 9.61 25.60 -18.51
C ALA A 3 10.20 25.02 -17.20
N LEU A 4 9.36 24.90 -16.15
CA LEU A 4 9.73 24.26 -14.89
C LEU A 4 10.10 22.79 -15.10
N GLN A 5 9.25 22.04 -15.81
CA GLN A 5 9.52 20.63 -16.13
C GLN A 5 10.85 20.46 -16.88
N LYS A 6 11.14 21.31 -17.88
CA LYS A 6 12.41 21.27 -18.61
C LYS A 6 13.62 21.50 -17.69
N LYS A 7 13.52 22.48 -16.78
CA LYS A 7 14.58 22.79 -15.79
C LYS A 7 14.86 21.61 -14.86
N TYR A 8 13.83 20.99 -14.29
CA TYR A 8 13.98 19.83 -13.40
C TYR A 8 14.45 18.58 -14.16
N TYR A 9 13.97 18.35 -15.37
CA TYR A 9 14.40 17.24 -16.22
C TYR A 9 15.91 17.31 -16.50
N LYS A 10 16.41 18.51 -16.84
CA LYS A 10 17.85 18.76 -17.01
C LYS A 10 18.63 18.55 -15.71
N ALA A 11 18.13 19.05 -14.59
CA ALA A 11 18.78 18.90 -13.28
C ALA A 11 18.90 17.43 -12.83
N ILE A 12 17.87 16.61 -13.07
CA ILE A 12 17.87 15.18 -12.73
C ILE A 12 18.91 14.42 -13.55
N LEU A 13 19.02 14.71 -14.84
CA LEU A 13 20.03 14.11 -15.71
C LEU A 13 21.46 14.49 -15.29
N MET A 14 21.67 15.74 -14.86
CA MET A 14 22.97 16.23 -14.39
C MET A 14 23.35 15.64 -13.03
N LYS A 15 22.40 15.47 -12.09
CA LYS A 15 22.72 15.00 -10.73
C LYS A 15 23.38 13.61 -10.70
N ASP A 16 22.98 12.71 -11.61
CA ASP A 16 23.38 11.30 -11.59
C ASP A 16 24.25 10.90 -12.79
N LEU A 17 25.14 11.79 -13.28
CA LEU A 17 26.05 11.48 -14.39
C LEU A 17 26.96 10.25 -14.12
N ASP A 18 27.42 10.09 -12.89
CA ASP A 18 28.26 8.95 -12.48
C ASP A 18 27.57 7.59 -12.68
N ALA A 19 26.22 7.57 -12.69
CA ALA A 19 25.45 6.36 -12.94
C ALA A 19 25.58 5.87 -14.40
N PHE A 20 25.94 6.75 -15.33
CA PHE A 20 26.16 6.42 -16.73
C PHE A 20 27.56 5.85 -17.01
N GLU A 21 28.55 6.07 -16.12
CA GLU A 21 29.94 5.64 -16.31
C GLU A 21 30.24 4.20 -15.80
N ASN A 22 29.69 3.73 -14.66
CA ASN A 22 30.17 2.51 -13.96
C ASN A 22 29.28 1.23 -14.08
N GLU A 23 29.71 0.16 -14.77
CA GLU A 23 28.86 -0.96 -15.29
C GLU A 23 28.03 -1.84 -14.32
N MET A 24 28.52 -2.21 -13.14
CA MET A 24 27.80 -3.17 -12.27
C MET A 24 26.85 -2.53 -11.25
N ALA A 25 26.99 -1.25 -10.95
CA ALA A 25 26.09 -0.49 -10.06
C ALA A 25 24.99 0.29 -10.83
N LYS A 26 24.96 0.17 -12.18
CA LYS A 26 24.09 0.94 -13.08
C LYS A 26 22.59 0.71 -12.83
N LYS A 27 22.16 -0.54 -12.63
CA LYS A 27 20.73 -0.88 -12.79
C LYS A 27 19.80 -0.16 -11.82
N VAL A 28 20.09 -0.21 -10.53
CA VAL A 28 19.23 0.41 -9.51
C VAL A 28 19.27 1.93 -9.62
N LYS A 29 20.45 2.51 -9.88
CA LYS A 29 20.59 3.96 -10.07
C LYS A 29 19.87 4.46 -11.33
N LEU A 30 20.05 3.81 -12.48
CA LEU A 30 19.36 4.17 -13.72
C LEU A 30 17.84 3.97 -13.63
N GLN A 31 17.37 2.93 -12.92
CA GLN A 31 15.93 2.77 -12.64
C GLN A 31 15.39 3.89 -11.76
N ASN A 32 16.16 4.34 -10.77
CA ASN A 32 15.79 5.50 -9.96
C ASN A 32 15.73 6.77 -10.82
N VAL A 33 16.75 7.02 -11.66
CA VAL A 33 16.75 8.17 -12.59
C VAL A 33 15.53 8.13 -13.50
N LEU A 34 15.22 6.97 -14.11
CA LEU A 34 14.04 6.80 -14.94
C LEU A 34 12.74 7.11 -14.19
N SER A 35 12.64 6.68 -12.93
CA SER A 35 11.50 6.97 -12.06
C SER A 35 11.36 8.48 -11.80
N GLN A 36 12.48 9.18 -11.53
CA GLN A 36 12.47 10.63 -11.33
C GLN A 36 12.13 11.39 -12.63
N LEU A 37 12.63 10.95 -13.79
CA LEU A 37 12.27 11.57 -15.07
C LEU A 37 10.78 11.42 -15.37
N ARG A 38 10.19 10.25 -15.09
CA ARG A 38 8.74 10.05 -15.19
C ARG A 38 7.97 11.01 -14.30
N LYS A 39 8.36 11.14 -13.02
CA LYS A 39 7.75 12.13 -12.10
C LYS A 39 7.79 13.54 -12.67
N CYS A 40 8.93 13.95 -13.22
CA CYS A 40 9.10 15.27 -13.82
C CYS A 40 8.18 15.49 -15.02
N VAL A 41 8.03 14.48 -15.88
CA VAL A 41 7.16 14.54 -17.06
C VAL A 41 5.68 14.57 -16.67
N ASP A 42 5.29 13.91 -15.58
CA ASP A 42 3.94 13.97 -15.03
C ASP A 42 3.62 15.34 -14.42
N HIS A 43 4.32 15.71 -13.34
CA HIS A 43 4.09 16.99 -12.66
C HIS A 43 5.29 17.42 -11.79
N PRO A 44 5.77 18.68 -11.87
CA PRO A 44 6.88 19.16 -11.03
C PRO A 44 6.63 19.08 -9.51
N TYR A 45 5.38 19.23 -9.06
CA TYR A 45 5.03 19.16 -7.63
C TYR A 45 5.11 17.75 -7.04
N LEU A 46 5.45 16.73 -7.85
CA LEU A 46 5.83 15.42 -7.33
C LEU A 46 7.21 15.42 -6.64
N PHE A 47 7.94 16.54 -6.69
CA PHE A 47 9.19 16.76 -5.98
C PHE A 47 8.99 17.69 -4.79
N ASP A 48 9.56 17.30 -3.65
CA ASP A 48 9.48 18.09 -2.42
C ASP A 48 10.17 19.46 -2.60
N GLY A 49 9.50 20.54 -2.18
CA GLY A 49 10.04 21.91 -2.18
C GLY A 49 9.98 22.65 -3.52
N VAL A 50 9.26 22.13 -4.52
CA VAL A 50 9.01 22.82 -5.81
C VAL A 50 7.74 23.68 -5.76
N GLU A 51 6.82 23.31 -4.88
CA GLU A 51 5.55 23.99 -4.67
C GLU A 51 5.78 25.33 -3.93
N PRO A 52 5.14 26.43 -4.39
CA PRO A 52 5.27 27.72 -3.69
C PRO A 52 4.63 27.65 -2.30
N GLU A 53 5.38 28.07 -1.27
CA GLU A 53 4.86 28.23 0.09
C GLU A 53 4.47 29.71 0.32
N PRO A 54 3.26 30.00 0.85
CA PRO A 54 2.20 29.10 1.31
C PRO A 54 1.41 28.44 0.17
N PHE A 55 0.95 27.20 0.40
CA PHE A 55 0.11 26.46 -0.56
C PHE A 55 -1.24 27.15 -0.73
N GLU A 56 -1.44 27.76 -1.89
CA GLU A 56 -2.73 28.23 -2.37
C GLU A 56 -3.10 27.39 -3.59
N ILE A 57 -4.36 26.97 -3.72
CA ILE A 57 -4.82 26.23 -4.90
C ILE A 57 -5.11 27.25 -6.01
N GLY A 58 -4.40 27.18 -7.14
CA GLY A 58 -4.59 28.11 -8.24
C GLY A 58 -4.05 27.65 -9.60
N ASP A 59 -4.07 28.57 -10.58
CA ASP A 59 -3.67 28.31 -11.97
C ASP A 59 -2.22 27.86 -12.13
N HIS A 60 -1.35 28.16 -11.14
CA HIS A 60 0.03 27.69 -11.11
C HIS A 60 0.13 26.16 -11.18
N LEU A 61 -0.87 25.42 -10.69
CA LEU A 61 -0.92 23.96 -10.80
C LEU A 61 -1.03 23.50 -12.26
N ILE A 62 -1.84 24.21 -13.06
CA ILE A 62 -2.08 23.90 -14.47
C ILE A 62 -0.90 24.35 -15.33
N GLU A 63 -0.37 25.54 -15.08
CA GLU A 63 0.78 26.08 -15.82
C GLU A 63 2.08 25.32 -15.54
N ALA A 64 2.23 24.75 -14.34
CA ALA A 64 3.41 24.01 -13.95
C ALA A 64 3.59 22.71 -14.76
N SER A 65 2.54 22.07 -15.26
CA SER A 65 2.65 20.82 -16.04
C SER A 65 1.99 20.92 -17.41
N GLY A 66 2.75 20.58 -18.45
CA GLY A 66 2.20 20.50 -19.80
C GLY A 66 1.13 19.42 -19.96
N LYS A 67 1.19 18.33 -19.18
CA LYS A 67 0.14 17.30 -19.19
C LYS A 67 -1.14 17.79 -18.54
N LEU A 68 -1.03 18.49 -17.41
CA LEU A 68 -2.20 19.02 -16.71
C LEU A 68 -2.87 20.13 -17.53
N HIS A 69 -2.11 20.97 -18.21
CA HIS A 69 -2.65 21.96 -19.14
C HIS A 69 -3.44 21.32 -20.29
N LEU A 70 -2.91 20.25 -20.91
CA LEU A 70 -3.64 19.51 -21.94
C LEU A 70 -4.88 18.82 -21.38
N LEU A 71 -4.75 18.22 -20.19
CA LEU A 71 -5.84 17.57 -19.50
C LEU A 71 -6.96 18.57 -19.16
N ASP A 72 -6.63 19.80 -18.80
CA ASP A 72 -7.61 20.85 -18.47
C ASP A 72 -8.50 21.21 -19.67
N LYS A 73 -7.88 21.44 -20.83
CA LYS A 73 -8.62 21.67 -22.08
C LYS A 73 -9.45 20.45 -22.48
N LEU A 74 -8.88 19.25 -22.33
CA LEU A 74 -9.53 17.99 -22.66
C LEU A 74 -10.76 17.72 -21.78
N LEU A 75 -10.63 17.91 -20.47
CA LEU A 75 -11.72 17.70 -19.51
C LEU A 75 -12.81 18.76 -19.69
N ALA A 76 -12.47 20.02 -19.95
CA ALA A 76 -13.46 21.06 -20.27
C ALA A 76 -14.29 20.70 -21.51
N TYR A 77 -13.64 20.21 -22.56
CA TYR A 77 -14.31 19.74 -23.77
C TYR A 77 -15.22 18.53 -23.49
N LEU A 78 -14.73 17.53 -22.75
CA LEU A 78 -15.51 16.33 -22.40
C LEU A 78 -16.69 16.64 -21.47
N TYR A 79 -16.52 17.59 -20.55
CA TYR A 79 -17.56 18.04 -19.62
C TYR A 79 -18.70 18.74 -20.37
N SER A 80 -18.37 19.63 -21.32
CA SER A 80 -19.36 20.34 -22.14
C SER A 80 -20.26 19.41 -22.97
N ARG A 81 -19.76 18.21 -23.30
CA ARG A 81 -20.43 17.19 -24.11
C ARG A 81 -21.06 16.06 -23.29
N GLY A 82 -20.94 16.11 -21.96
CA GLY A 82 -21.55 15.14 -21.05
C GLY A 82 -20.92 13.75 -21.08
N HIS A 83 -19.64 13.64 -21.44
CA HIS A 83 -18.89 12.37 -21.37
C HIS A 83 -18.54 12.02 -19.93
N ARG A 84 -18.28 10.74 -19.65
CA ARG A 84 -17.83 10.26 -18.33
C ARG A 84 -16.45 9.63 -18.45
N VAL A 85 -15.53 10.08 -17.61
CA VAL A 85 -14.10 9.85 -17.82
C VAL A 85 -13.52 8.96 -16.72
N LEU A 86 -12.83 7.88 -17.11
CA LEU A 86 -11.91 7.16 -16.23
C LEU A 86 -10.51 7.71 -16.42
N LEU A 87 -9.87 8.16 -15.35
CA LEU A 87 -8.51 8.67 -15.39
C LEU A 87 -7.59 7.71 -14.64
N PHE A 88 -6.67 7.10 -15.37
CA PHE A 88 -5.68 6.18 -14.83
C PHE A 88 -4.32 6.86 -14.65
N SER A 89 -3.72 6.64 -13.48
CA SER A 89 -2.30 6.93 -13.24
C SER A 89 -1.58 5.82 -12.48
N GLN A 90 -0.27 5.64 -12.70
CA GLN A 90 0.55 4.74 -11.89
C GLN A 90 0.94 5.35 -10.55
N MET A 91 1.14 6.67 -10.51
CA MET A 91 1.61 7.37 -9.32
C MET A 91 0.44 7.85 -8.48
N THR A 92 0.30 7.34 -7.26
CA THR A 92 -0.78 7.79 -6.35
C THR A 92 -0.65 9.26 -5.97
N GLN A 93 0.58 9.77 -5.88
CA GLN A 93 0.84 11.20 -5.67
C GLN A 93 0.31 12.08 -6.81
N MET A 94 0.30 11.56 -8.04
CA MET A 94 -0.31 12.30 -9.17
C MET A 94 -1.84 12.31 -9.04
N LEU A 95 -2.44 11.25 -8.47
CA LEU A 95 -3.87 11.25 -8.15
C LEU A 95 -4.21 12.28 -7.06
N ASP A 96 -3.33 12.49 -6.07
CA ASP A 96 -3.50 13.54 -5.06
C ASP A 96 -3.56 14.93 -5.73
N ILE A 97 -2.60 15.24 -6.60
CA ILE A 97 -2.59 16.50 -7.37
C ILE A 97 -3.84 16.66 -8.25
N LEU A 98 -4.29 15.56 -8.86
CA LEU A 98 -5.51 15.57 -9.66
C LEU A 98 -6.74 15.82 -8.80
N GLN A 99 -6.80 15.37 -7.55
CA GLN A 99 -7.92 15.71 -6.66
C GLN A 99 -7.98 17.21 -6.40
N ASP A 100 -6.86 17.83 -6.06
CA ASP A 100 -6.79 19.28 -5.83
C ASP A 100 -7.22 20.06 -7.09
N TYR A 101 -6.83 19.58 -8.27
CA TYR A 101 -7.27 20.15 -9.55
C TYR A 101 -8.79 20.00 -9.77
N MET A 102 -9.37 18.84 -9.44
CA MET A 102 -10.82 18.62 -9.60
C MET A 102 -11.62 19.48 -8.63
N ASP A 103 -11.14 19.63 -7.38
CA ASP A 103 -11.74 20.52 -6.38
C ASP A 103 -11.66 21.98 -6.83
N TYR A 104 -10.52 22.40 -7.41
CA TYR A 104 -10.33 23.75 -7.95
C TYR A 104 -11.30 24.08 -9.09
N ARG A 105 -11.48 23.15 -10.04
CA ARG A 105 -12.41 23.31 -11.18
C ARG A 105 -13.87 23.00 -10.84
N GLY A 106 -14.14 22.43 -9.66
CA GLY A 106 -15.47 22.05 -9.20
C GLY A 106 -16.06 20.82 -9.89
N TYR A 107 -15.23 19.89 -10.36
CA TYR A 107 -15.67 18.66 -11.00
C TYR A 107 -16.02 17.59 -9.98
N SER A 108 -17.15 16.89 -10.17
CA SER A 108 -17.51 15.74 -9.32
C SER A 108 -16.62 14.54 -9.67
N TYR A 109 -15.92 14.00 -8.66
CA TYR A 109 -15.05 12.85 -8.84
C TYR A 109 -15.17 11.79 -7.73
N GLU A 110 -14.76 10.57 -8.05
CA GLU A 110 -14.52 9.48 -7.10
C GLU A 110 -13.10 8.95 -7.28
N ARG A 111 -12.49 8.40 -6.22
CA ARG A 111 -11.13 7.85 -6.27
C ARG A 111 -11.06 6.43 -5.74
N VAL A 112 -10.39 5.56 -6.50
CA VAL A 112 -9.98 4.23 -6.05
C VAL A 112 -8.50 4.01 -6.33
N ASP A 113 -7.75 3.85 -5.25
CA ASP A 113 -6.37 3.40 -5.30
C ASP A 113 -6.18 2.06 -4.58
N GLY A 114 -4.95 1.56 -4.54
CA GLY A 114 -4.60 0.30 -3.88
C GLY A 114 -4.72 0.33 -2.35
N SER A 115 -4.86 1.51 -1.74
CA SER A 115 -5.01 1.68 -0.29
C SER A 115 -6.48 1.68 0.14
N VAL A 116 -7.40 2.04 -0.77
CA VAL A 116 -8.85 2.01 -0.52
C VAL A 116 -9.34 0.58 -0.26
N ARG A 117 -10.13 0.43 0.81
CA ARG A 117 -10.67 -0.86 1.26
C ARG A 117 -11.72 -1.41 0.32
N GLY A 118 -11.98 -2.71 0.39
CA GLY A 118 -12.96 -3.38 -0.48
C GLY A 118 -14.38 -2.80 -0.38
N GLU A 119 -14.84 -2.44 0.82
CA GLU A 119 -16.18 -1.85 1.03
C GLU A 119 -16.29 -0.44 0.46
N GLU A 120 -15.34 0.44 0.78
CA GLU A 120 -15.26 1.80 0.24
C GLU A 120 -15.11 1.79 -1.29
N ARG A 121 -14.30 0.86 -1.82
CA ARG A 121 -14.17 0.61 -3.25
C ARG A 121 -15.50 0.22 -3.88
N TYR A 122 -16.24 -0.70 -3.25
CA TYR A 122 -17.55 -1.12 -3.74
C TYR A 122 -18.55 0.04 -3.72
N LEU A 123 -18.53 0.86 -2.67
CA LEU A 123 -19.37 2.06 -2.57
C LEU A 123 -19.02 3.08 -3.66
N ALA A 124 -17.74 3.38 -3.90
CA ALA A 124 -17.30 4.29 -4.95
C ALA A 124 -17.72 3.79 -6.35
N ILE A 125 -17.56 2.50 -6.64
CA ILE A 125 -18.00 1.88 -7.90
C ILE A 125 -19.52 2.00 -8.05
N LYS A 126 -20.28 1.74 -6.98
CA LYS A 126 -21.74 1.85 -6.97
C LYS A 126 -22.19 3.30 -7.17
N ASN A 127 -21.54 4.25 -6.49
CA ASN A 127 -21.79 5.68 -6.64
C ASN A 127 -21.55 6.12 -8.08
N PHE A 128 -20.45 5.72 -8.71
CA PHE A 128 -20.16 6.06 -10.10
C PHE A 128 -21.18 5.48 -11.10
N GLY A 129 -21.73 4.31 -10.80
CA GLY A 129 -22.79 3.70 -11.62
C GLY A 129 -24.15 4.40 -11.46
N GLN A 130 -24.46 4.92 -10.27
CA GLN A 130 -25.79 5.46 -9.92
C GLN A 130 -25.90 6.98 -9.98
N GLN A 131 -24.81 7.69 -9.66
CA GLN A 131 -24.74 9.14 -9.60
C GLN A 131 -24.09 9.71 -10.88
N PRO A 132 -24.42 10.95 -11.26
CA PRO A 132 -23.82 11.62 -12.41
C PRO A 132 -22.41 12.16 -12.11
N ILE A 133 -21.51 11.29 -11.65
CA ILE A 133 -20.12 11.64 -11.38
C ILE A 133 -19.37 11.72 -12.71
N PHE A 134 -18.61 12.81 -12.91
CA PHE A 134 -17.93 13.10 -14.17
C PHE A 134 -16.62 12.33 -14.31
N VAL A 135 -15.76 12.36 -13.28
CA VAL A 135 -14.43 11.74 -13.31
C VAL A 135 -14.31 10.62 -12.28
N PHE A 136 -13.68 9.51 -12.68
CA PHE A 136 -13.28 8.47 -11.75
C PHE A 136 -11.76 8.28 -11.80
N LEU A 137 -11.08 8.64 -10.70
CA LEU A 137 -9.64 8.56 -10.54
C LEU A 137 -9.25 7.15 -10.10
N LEU A 138 -8.42 6.48 -10.90
CA LEU A 138 -7.97 5.11 -10.65
C LEU A 138 -6.45 5.03 -10.68
N SER A 139 -5.89 4.27 -9.74
CA SER A 139 -4.53 3.76 -9.96
C SER A 139 -4.57 2.61 -10.98
N THR A 140 -3.66 2.57 -11.95
CA THR A 140 -3.62 1.49 -12.96
C THR A 140 -3.52 0.11 -12.30
N ARG A 141 -2.80 0.02 -11.18
CA ARG A 141 -2.71 -1.20 -10.37
C ARG A 141 -4.04 -1.61 -9.74
N ALA A 142 -4.81 -0.66 -9.20
CA ALA A 142 -6.15 -0.96 -8.68
C ALA A 142 -7.12 -1.34 -9.80
N GLY A 143 -6.98 -0.73 -10.99
CA GLY A 143 -7.75 -1.06 -12.19
C GLY A 143 -7.56 -2.50 -12.69
N GLY A 144 -6.44 -3.15 -12.33
CA GLY A 144 -6.20 -4.57 -12.61
C GLY A 144 -7.15 -5.53 -11.85
N VAL A 145 -7.82 -5.06 -10.80
CA VAL A 145 -8.63 -5.90 -9.90
C VAL A 145 -10.10 -5.93 -10.32
N GLY A 146 -10.44 -6.76 -11.31
CA GLY A 146 -11.77 -7.37 -11.51
C GLY A 146 -13.04 -6.50 -11.64
N MET A 147 -12.98 -5.18 -11.56
CA MET A 147 -14.16 -4.30 -11.46
C MET A 147 -14.87 -4.05 -12.80
N ASN A 148 -16.12 -3.58 -12.73
CA ASN A 148 -16.93 -3.26 -13.90
C ASN A 148 -17.27 -1.76 -13.88
N LEU A 149 -16.75 -1.01 -14.84
CA LEU A 149 -16.88 0.45 -14.94
C LEU A 149 -17.49 0.83 -16.29
N THR A 150 -18.53 0.11 -16.72
CA THR A 150 -19.25 0.33 -17.99
C THR A 150 -20.02 1.65 -18.04
N ALA A 151 -20.06 2.40 -16.94
CA ALA A 151 -20.68 3.71 -16.91
C ALA A 151 -19.85 4.76 -17.71
N ALA A 152 -18.54 4.62 -17.76
CA ALA A 152 -17.66 5.55 -18.46
C ALA A 152 -17.50 5.24 -19.95
N ASP A 153 -17.48 6.27 -20.78
CA ASP A 153 -17.26 6.16 -22.23
C ASP A 153 -15.84 6.59 -22.65
N THR A 154 -15.13 7.33 -21.82
CA THR A 154 -13.79 7.83 -22.15
C THR A 154 -12.79 7.36 -21.11
N VAL A 155 -11.66 6.82 -21.56
CA VAL A 155 -10.57 6.35 -20.70
C VAL A 155 -9.33 7.17 -21.02
N ILE A 156 -8.74 7.83 -20.02
CA ILE A 156 -7.53 8.64 -20.15
C ILE A 156 -6.42 8.02 -19.30
N PHE A 157 -5.30 7.69 -19.94
CA PHE A 157 -4.07 7.33 -19.25
C PHE A 157 -3.17 8.56 -19.16
N VAL A 158 -2.94 9.07 -17.94
CA VAL A 158 -2.01 10.18 -17.70
C VAL A 158 -0.57 9.73 -17.87
N ASP A 159 -0.27 8.52 -17.41
CA ASP A 159 1.02 7.88 -17.57
C ASP A 159 0.88 6.39 -17.88
N SER A 160 1.89 5.83 -18.54
CA SER A 160 1.84 4.49 -19.13
C SER A 160 2.61 3.45 -18.30
N ASP A 161 2.11 2.22 -18.23
CA ASP A 161 2.87 1.12 -17.65
C ASP A 161 3.98 0.64 -18.60
N PHE A 162 5.04 0.04 -18.05
CA PHE A 162 6.01 -0.71 -18.84
C PHE A 162 5.44 -2.03 -19.37
N ASN A 163 4.41 -2.55 -18.70
CA ASN A 163 3.64 -3.70 -19.14
C ASN A 163 2.33 -3.25 -19.82
N PRO A 164 2.24 -3.29 -21.16
CA PRO A 164 1.04 -2.87 -21.88
C PRO A 164 -0.22 -3.67 -21.51
N GLN A 165 -0.06 -4.90 -21.02
CA GLN A 165 -1.20 -5.73 -20.60
C GLN A 165 -1.94 -5.12 -19.40
N ASN A 166 -1.23 -4.44 -18.49
CA ASN A 166 -1.85 -3.78 -17.35
C ASN A 166 -2.79 -2.65 -17.82
N ASP A 167 -2.33 -1.86 -18.80
CA ASP A 167 -3.12 -0.77 -19.37
C ASP A 167 -4.30 -1.30 -20.19
N LEU A 168 -4.12 -2.37 -20.98
CA LEU A 168 -5.21 -3.02 -21.72
C LEU A 168 -6.25 -3.62 -20.76
N GLN A 169 -5.79 -4.19 -19.65
CA GLN A 169 -6.67 -4.70 -18.60
C GLN A 169 -7.43 -3.57 -17.90
N ALA A 170 -6.80 -2.41 -17.69
CA ALA A 170 -7.48 -1.23 -17.15
C ALA A 170 -8.52 -0.67 -18.12
N ALA A 171 -8.20 -0.56 -19.42
CA ALA A 171 -9.13 -0.11 -20.45
C ALA A 171 -10.33 -1.06 -20.63
N SER A 172 -10.11 -2.38 -20.53
CA SER A 172 -11.18 -3.39 -20.57
C SER A 172 -12.12 -3.36 -19.36
N ARG A 173 -11.90 -2.49 -18.36
CA ARG A 173 -12.88 -2.21 -17.29
C ARG A 173 -14.06 -1.38 -17.77
N ALA A 174 -13.81 -0.49 -18.74
CA ALA A 174 -14.86 0.28 -19.43
C ALA A 174 -15.31 -0.42 -20.71
N HIS A 175 -14.36 -0.91 -21.50
CA HIS A 175 -14.63 -1.71 -22.71
C HIS A 175 -14.91 -3.16 -22.33
N ARG A 176 -16.11 -3.39 -21.77
CA ARG A 176 -16.57 -4.70 -21.29
C ARG A 176 -18.00 -4.98 -21.76
N ILE A 177 -18.35 -6.27 -21.82
CA ILE A 177 -19.72 -6.73 -22.06
C ILE A 177 -20.66 -6.04 -21.07
N GLY A 178 -21.63 -5.28 -21.57
CA GLY A 178 -22.52 -4.42 -20.79
C GLY A 178 -22.32 -2.92 -21.01
N GLN A 179 -21.34 -2.51 -21.81
CA GLN A 179 -21.19 -1.14 -22.29
C GLN A 179 -22.04 -0.92 -23.57
N ASN A 180 -22.82 0.16 -23.59
CA ASN A 180 -23.68 0.52 -24.72
C ASN A 180 -23.11 1.68 -25.56
N LYS A 181 -22.16 2.45 -25.01
CA LYS A 181 -21.50 3.58 -25.69
C LYS A 181 -20.14 3.18 -26.27
N SER A 182 -19.75 3.78 -27.39
CA SER A 182 -18.39 3.60 -27.93
C SER A 182 -17.34 4.13 -26.95
N VAL A 183 -16.33 3.31 -26.64
CA VAL A 183 -15.29 3.65 -25.65
C VAL A 183 -14.06 4.20 -26.35
N LYS A 184 -13.68 5.44 -26.04
CA LYS A 184 -12.44 6.03 -26.56
C LYS A 184 -11.33 5.97 -25.51
N VAL A 185 -10.16 5.45 -25.91
CA VAL A 185 -8.97 5.37 -25.06
C VAL A 185 -7.96 6.41 -25.50
N ILE A 186 -7.65 7.36 -24.62
CA ILE A 186 -6.70 8.44 -24.83
C ILE A 186 -5.47 8.20 -23.96
N ARG A 187 -4.28 8.27 -24.53
CA ARG A 187 -3.01 8.10 -23.82
C ARG A 187 -2.19 9.38 -23.94
N LEU A 188 -1.92 10.03 -22.82
CA LEU A 188 -1.08 11.22 -22.79
C LEU A 188 0.40 10.79 -22.81
N ILE A 189 1.18 11.39 -23.71
CA ILE A 189 2.61 11.09 -23.88
C ILE A 189 3.37 12.41 -23.99
N GLY A 190 4.41 12.57 -23.17
CA GLY A 190 5.35 13.68 -23.33
C GLY A 190 6.23 13.50 -24.58
N ARG A 191 6.08 14.39 -25.57
CA ARG A 191 6.93 14.43 -26.77
C ARG A 191 8.42 14.62 -26.41
N ASP A 192 9.31 13.90 -27.09
CA ASP A 192 10.76 13.96 -26.91
C ASP A 192 11.21 13.61 -25.47
N THR A 193 10.41 12.84 -24.73
CA THR A 193 10.73 12.40 -23.35
C THR A 193 10.91 10.88 -23.26
N VAL A 194 11.38 10.41 -22.09
CA VAL A 194 11.46 8.97 -21.78
C VAL A 194 10.14 8.21 -21.99
N GLU A 195 8.98 8.87 -21.90
CA GLU A 195 7.68 8.22 -22.05
C GLU A 195 7.42 7.68 -23.47
N GLU A 196 7.91 8.37 -24.49
CA GLU A 196 7.77 7.94 -25.89
C GLU A 196 8.43 6.58 -26.11
N ILE A 197 9.60 6.39 -25.52
CA ILE A 197 10.35 5.15 -25.62
C ILE A 197 9.68 4.04 -24.80
N VAL A 198 9.14 4.37 -23.63
CA VAL A 198 8.34 3.43 -22.83
C VAL A 198 7.13 2.96 -23.62
N CYS A 199 6.39 3.88 -24.23
CA CYS A 199 5.24 3.57 -25.08
C CYS A 199 5.63 2.69 -26.27
N ARG A 200 6.75 3.02 -26.94
CA ARG A 200 7.27 2.21 -28.04
C ARG A 200 7.63 0.79 -27.62
N LYS A 201 8.35 0.63 -26.51
CA LYS A 201 8.68 -0.69 -25.97
C LYS A 201 7.44 -1.47 -25.57
N ALA A 202 6.42 -0.80 -25.05
CA ALA A 202 5.14 -1.40 -24.73
C ALA A 202 4.44 -1.90 -26.02
N ALA A 203 4.42 -1.10 -27.09
CA ALA A 203 3.87 -1.50 -28.39
C ALA A 203 4.62 -2.69 -29.00
N SER A 204 5.96 -2.68 -29.00
CA SER A 204 6.76 -3.82 -29.48
C SER A 204 6.52 -5.08 -28.65
N LYS A 205 6.36 -4.97 -27.32
CA LYS A 205 6.00 -6.11 -26.47
C LYS A 205 4.62 -6.67 -26.82
N LEU A 206 3.63 -5.82 -27.10
CA LEU A 206 2.30 -6.27 -27.55
C LEU A 206 2.38 -7.01 -28.88
N GLN A 207 3.08 -6.45 -29.87
CA GLN A 207 3.26 -7.09 -31.18
C GLN A 207 3.96 -8.45 -31.06
N LEU A 208 5.03 -8.54 -30.26
CA LEU A 208 5.69 -9.81 -29.99
C LEU A 208 4.75 -10.81 -29.30
N THR A 209 3.91 -10.35 -28.37
CA THR A 209 2.93 -11.22 -27.69
C THR A 209 1.87 -11.72 -28.67
N SER A 210 1.35 -10.85 -29.55
CA SER A 210 0.39 -11.24 -30.61
C SER A 210 1.02 -12.25 -31.57
N ALA A 211 2.23 -11.98 -32.05
CA ALA A 211 2.95 -12.87 -32.95
C ALA A 211 3.25 -14.25 -32.34
N ILE A 212 3.55 -14.32 -31.03
CA ILE A 212 3.72 -15.60 -30.32
C ILE A 212 2.38 -16.34 -30.20
N MET A 213 1.31 -15.62 -29.91
CA MET A 213 -0.03 -16.18 -29.73
C MET A 213 -0.62 -16.71 -31.04
N GLU A 214 -0.44 -15.96 -32.14
CA GLU A 214 -0.87 -16.34 -33.50
C GLU A 214 0.06 -17.40 -34.12
N GLY A 215 1.37 -17.31 -33.86
CA GLY A 215 2.39 -18.15 -34.48
C GLY A 215 2.69 -19.48 -33.77
N GLY A 216 2.08 -19.78 -32.62
CA GLY A 216 2.16 -21.07 -31.92
C GLY A 216 3.57 -21.51 -31.46
N HIS A 217 4.59 -20.66 -31.60
CA HIS A 217 6.00 -21.05 -31.45
C HIS A 217 6.49 -20.88 -30.00
N PHE A 218 6.03 -21.76 -29.10
CA PHE A 218 6.50 -21.81 -27.71
C PHE A 218 7.86 -22.54 -27.60
N THR A 219 8.95 -21.90 -28.02
CA THR A 219 10.30 -22.42 -27.72
C THR A 219 10.66 -22.13 -26.27
N LEU A 220 10.37 -23.09 -25.39
CA LEU A 220 10.70 -23.16 -23.95
C LEU A 220 12.22 -23.11 -23.61
N GLY A 221 13.08 -22.61 -24.50
CA GLY A 221 14.54 -22.66 -24.34
C GLY A 221 15.32 -21.41 -24.75
N ALA A 222 14.69 -20.38 -25.32
CA ALA A 222 15.40 -19.14 -25.64
C ALA A 222 15.61 -18.32 -24.35
N ARG A 223 16.85 -18.31 -23.85
CA ARG A 223 17.28 -17.45 -22.74
C ARG A 223 16.72 -16.03 -22.94
N LYS A 224 16.00 -15.54 -21.93
CA LYS A 224 15.61 -14.11 -21.81
C LYS A 224 16.78 -13.21 -22.26
N PRO A 225 16.57 -12.25 -23.17
CA PRO A 225 17.51 -11.16 -23.34
C PRO A 225 17.29 -10.15 -22.19
N ALA A 226 17.47 -10.61 -20.95
CA ALA A 226 17.51 -9.71 -19.79
C ALA A 226 18.76 -8.81 -19.85
N VAL A 227 19.75 -9.19 -20.66
CA VAL A 227 21.02 -8.48 -20.86
C VAL A 227 20.84 -7.28 -21.82
N ASP A 228 19.92 -7.34 -22.79
CA ASP A 228 19.64 -6.21 -23.70
C ASP A 228 18.84 -5.08 -23.04
N ALA A 229 18.00 -5.39 -22.05
CA ALA A 229 17.22 -4.37 -21.35
C ALA A 229 18.13 -3.37 -20.59
N ASP A 230 19.32 -3.80 -20.17
CA ASP A 230 20.24 -3.04 -19.33
C ASP A 230 21.14 -2.10 -20.18
N LEU A 231 21.55 -2.52 -21.39
CA LEU A 231 22.22 -1.65 -22.37
C LEU A 231 21.25 -0.60 -22.95
N GLN A 232 20.00 -1.01 -23.21
CA GLN A 232 18.97 -0.11 -23.72
C GLN A 232 18.55 0.98 -22.73
N LEU A 233 18.71 0.80 -21.41
CA LEU A 233 18.26 1.80 -20.43
C LEU A 233 19.14 3.06 -20.44
N GLY A 234 20.45 2.92 -20.62
CA GLY A 234 21.35 4.06 -20.81
C GLY A 234 21.04 4.83 -22.09
N GLU A 235 20.60 4.14 -23.15
CA GLU A 235 20.20 4.74 -24.42
C GLU A 235 18.82 5.41 -24.34
N ILE A 236 17.86 4.80 -23.63
CA ILE A 236 16.53 5.38 -23.31
C ILE A 236 16.69 6.76 -22.69
N LEU A 237 17.62 6.89 -21.75
CA LEU A 237 17.80 8.12 -20.97
C LEU A 237 18.51 9.23 -21.76
N LYS A 238 19.25 8.87 -22.83
CA LYS A 238 19.96 9.82 -23.69
C LYS A 238 19.10 10.35 -24.85
N PHE A 239 18.03 9.65 -25.19
CA PHE A 239 17.15 10.01 -26.30
C PHE A 239 16.37 11.31 -26.03
N GLY A 240 16.23 12.14 -27.07
CA GLY A 240 15.40 13.36 -27.04
C GLY A 240 16.05 14.54 -26.31
N LEU A 241 17.25 14.34 -25.75
CA LEU A 241 17.96 15.37 -24.99
C LEU A 241 18.36 16.56 -25.88
N ASP A 242 18.74 16.33 -27.12
CA ASP A 242 19.14 17.40 -28.03
C ASP A 242 17.96 18.32 -28.40
N LYS A 243 16.79 17.72 -28.66
CA LYS A 243 15.54 18.45 -28.96
C LYS A 243 14.97 19.16 -27.74
N LEU A 244 15.11 18.57 -26.55
CA LEU A 244 14.73 19.21 -25.28
C LEU A 244 15.63 20.42 -24.95
N LEU A 245 16.92 20.36 -25.29
CA LEU A 245 17.89 21.44 -25.03
C LEU A 245 17.82 22.56 -26.07
N SER A 246 17.47 22.25 -27.32
CA SER A 246 17.34 23.23 -28.40
C SER A 246 15.99 23.99 -28.37
N SER A 247 14.96 23.43 -27.73
CA SER A 247 13.66 24.11 -27.59
C SER A 247 13.58 24.93 -26.29
N GLU A 248 14.04 26.18 -26.32
CA GLU A 248 13.85 27.12 -25.18
C GLU A 248 12.41 27.67 -25.07
N GLY A 249 11.58 27.51 -26.11
CA GLY A 249 10.19 27.93 -26.13
C GLY A 249 9.21 26.91 -25.52
N SER A 250 8.20 27.41 -24.81
CA SER A 250 6.99 26.66 -24.46
C SER A 250 6.02 26.65 -25.65
N THR A 251 6.14 25.68 -26.55
CA THR A 251 5.13 25.44 -27.58
C THR A 251 3.97 24.67 -26.95
N VAL A 252 3.13 25.39 -26.21
CA VAL A 252 1.78 24.92 -25.90
C VAL A 252 0.90 25.57 -26.94
N ASP A 253 0.97 25.05 -28.16
CA ASP A 253 0.19 25.56 -29.29
C ASP A 253 -1.31 25.40 -28.96
N GLU A 254 -2.15 26.22 -29.59
CA GLU A 254 -3.61 26.04 -29.53
C GLU A 254 -3.95 24.72 -30.23
N ILE A 255 -4.31 23.71 -29.44
CA ILE A 255 -4.60 22.36 -29.95
C ILE A 255 -6.08 22.29 -30.30
N ASP A 256 -6.38 22.09 -31.59
CA ASP A 256 -7.73 21.78 -32.09
C ASP A 256 -8.12 20.35 -31.70
N LEU A 257 -8.70 20.20 -30.51
CA LEU A 257 -9.10 18.92 -29.92
C LEU A 257 -10.09 18.13 -30.79
N GLU A 258 -10.94 18.81 -31.57
CA GLU A 258 -11.91 18.18 -32.47
C GLU A 258 -11.24 17.40 -33.59
N SER A 259 -10.19 17.95 -34.20
CA SER A 259 -9.45 17.30 -35.29
C SER A 259 -8.64 16.08 -34.82
N ILE A 260 -8.21 16.08 -33.56
CA ILE A 260 -7.36 15.03 -32.98
C ILE A 260 -8.18 13.90 -32.38
N LEU A 261 -9.31 14.23 -31.71
CA LEU A 261 -10.13 13.24 -31.03
C LEU A 261 -11.25 12.68 -31.92
N GLY A 262 -11.66 13.40 -32.96
CA GLY A 262 -12.79 13.06 -33.83
C GLY A 262 -14.11 13.66 -33.37
N GLU A 263 -15.12 13.64 -34.25
CA GLU A 263 -16.45 14.19 -33.99
C GLU A 263 -17.23 13.39 -32.95
N THR A 264 -18.05 14.08 -32.14
CA THR A 264 -19.06 13.44 -31.27
C THR A 264 -20.44 13.93 -31.67
N LYS A 265 -21.40 13.02 -31.79
CA LYS A 265 -22.82 13.35 -31.98
C LYS A 265 -23.58 12.96 -30.72
N ASP A 266 -24.37 13.89 -30.16
CA ASP A 266 -25.25 13.67 -29.01
C ASP A 266 -24.57 13.00 -27.78
N GLY A 267 -23.34 13.42 -27.46
CA GLY A 267 -22.58 12.89 -26.31
C GLY A 267 -22.11 11.44 -26.48
N GLN A 268 -21.98 10.97 -27.72
CA GLN A 268 -21.40 9.67 -28.08
C GLN A 268 -20.29 9.85 -29.11
N TRP A 269 -19.24 9.03 -28.97
CA TRP A 269 -18.17 8.96 -29.96
C TRP A 269 -18.70 8.33 -31.25
N VAL A 270 -18.57 9.05 -32.37
CA VAL A 270 -18.81 8.46 -33.69
C VAL A 270 -17.61 7.58 -34.00
N SER A 271 -17.84 6.28 -34.18
CA SER A 271 -16.82 5.40 -34.72
C SER A 271 -16.61 5.79 -36.19
N ASP A 272 -15.40 6.21 -36.56
CA ASP A 272 -15.03 6.23 -37.97
C ASP A 272 -15.22 4.81 -38.49
N ALA A 273 -16.20 4.62 -39.38
CA ALA A 273 -16.40 3.37 -40.05
C ALA A 273 -15.12 3.08 -40.85
N LEU A 274 -14.31 2.13 -40.39
CA LEU A 274 -13.42 1.43 -41.30
C LEU A 274 -14.31 0.89 -42.44
N PRO A 275 -13.96 1.12 -43.72
CA PRO A 275 -14.73 0.59 -44.83
C PRO A 275 -14.86 -0.93 -44.64
N THR A 276 -16.10 -1.41 -44.77
CA THR A 276 -16.47 -2.81 -44.75
C THR A 276 -15.48 -3.66 -45.54
N ALA A 277 -14.87 -4.61 -44.85
CA ALA A 277 -14.06 -5.67 -45.45
C ALA A 277 -14.95 -6.58 -46.30
N GLU A 278 -15.09 -6.23 -47.57
CA GLU A 278 -15.46 -7.18 -48.62
C GLU A 278 -14.24 -7.41 -49.52
N GLU A 279 -13.87 -8.69 -49.62
CA GLU A 279 -13.05 -9.33 -50.66
C GLU A 279 -11.53 -9.05 -50.71
N GLY A 280 -10.78 -10.08 -50.32
CA GLY A 280 -9.68 -10.59 -51.15
C GLY A 280 -8.32 -9.88 -51.07
N SER A 281 -7.43 -10.42 -50.23
CA SER A 281 -5.97 -10.53 -50.47
C SER A 281 -5.32 -9.48 -51.37
N ARG A 282 -5.06 -8.27 -50.86
CA ARG A 282 -4.05 -7.34 -51.40
C ARG A 282 -3.87 -6.12 -50.47
N GLU A 283 -2.94 -6.23 -49.52
CA GLU A 283 -2.31 -5.06 -48.89
C GLU A 283 -0.79 -5.28 -48.84
N GLN A 284 -0.19 -5.32 -50.03
CA GLN A 284 1.14 -4.75 -50.23
C GLN A 284 0.90 -3.42 -50.95
N GLU A 285 1.43 -2.34 -50.38
CA GLU A 285 1.45 -0.97 -50.91
C GLU A 285 0.18 -0.11 -50.77
N GLU A 286 -0.12 0.35 -49.54
CA GLU A 286 -0.52 1.75 -49.33
C GLU A 286 0.33 2.38 -48.22
N GLY A 287 1.24 3.26 -48.64
CA GLY A 287 2.13 4.00 -47.76
C GLY A 287 1.62 5.41 -47.45
N LYS A 288 2.17 5.95 -46.36
CA LYS A 288 2.18 7.36 -45.91
C LYS A 288 1.07 7.79 -44.95
N ASN A 289 1.06 7.23 -43.74
CA ASN A 289 0.83 7.96 -42.48
C ASN A 289 1.23 7.08 -41.29
N HIS A 290 2.51 6.71 -41.25
CA HIS A 290 3.10 6.09 -40.07
C HIS A 290 3.42 7.22 -39.09
N MET A 291 2.95 7.13 -37.84
CA MET A 291 3.18 8.12 -36.76
C MET A 291 4.66 8.47 -36.52
N TYR A 292 5.59 7.71 -37.12
CA TYR A 292 7.04 7.84 -36.98
C TYR A 292 7.77 8.23 -38.28
N LEU A 293 7.06 8.74 -39.29
CA LEU A 293 7.68 9.34 -40.49
C LEU A 293 7.33 10.85 -40.54
N PHE A 294 8.14 11.66 -39.88
CA PHE A 294 8.06 13.13 -39.96
C PHE A 294 9.46 13.69 -40.23
N GLU A 295 9.57 14.63 -41.17
CA GLU A 295 10.84 15.17 -41.75
C GLU A 295 11.72 14.18 -42.54
N GLY A 296 11.27 12.97 -42.84
CA GLY A 296 12.03 12.00 -43.63
C GLY A 296 13.16 11.28 -42.87
N LYS A 297 13.16 11.33 -41.53
CA LYS A 297 14.06 10.54 -40.68
C LYS A 297 13.29 9.43 -39.95
N ASP A 298 13.78 8.20 -40.06
CA ASP A 298 13.26 7.05 -39.33
C ASP A 298 13.89 7.01 -37.93
N TYR A 299 13.11 7.35 -36.91
CA TYR A 299 13.53 7.32 -35.50
C TYR A 299 13.52 5.90 -34.92
N SER A 300 13.56 4.87 -35.77
CA SER A 300 13.37 3.47 -35.37
C SER A 300 14.53 2.84 -34.59
N LYS A 301 15.78 3.33 -34.61
CA LYS A 301 16.88 2.44 -34.16
C LYS A 301 17.84 2.90 -33.06
N GLU A 302 18.25 4.16 -32.93
CA GLU A 302 19.23 4.53 -31.88
C GLU A 302 19.13 6.02 -31.50
N PRO A 303 19.59 6.45 -30.30
CA PRO A 303 19.74 7.87 -29.97
C PRO A 303 20.55 8.59 -31.06
N SER A 304 20.14 9.82 -31.46
CA SER A 304 20.86 10.55 -32.51
C SER A 304 22.33 10.75 -32.11
N LYS A 305 23.23 10.84 -33.10
CA LYS A 305 24.62 11.26 -32.85
C LYS A 305 24.66 12.64 -32.17
N GLU A 306 23.64 13.45 -32.38
CA GLU A 306 23.46 14.77 -31.76
C GLU A 306 23.06 14.64 -30.28
N ASP A 307 22.12 13.75 -29.92
CA ASP A 307 21.76 13.44 -28.53
C ASP A 307 22.98 13.01 -27.69
N ARG A 308 23.86 12.18 -28.29
CA ARG A 308 25.12 11.75 -27.63
C ARG A 308 26.06 12.94 -27.39
N LYS A 309 26.19 13.87 -28.35
CA LYS A 309 27.01 15.08 -28.22
C LYS A 309 26.42 16.06 -27.19
N SER A 310 25.11 16.26 -27.18
CA SER A 310 24.44 17.16 -26.24
C SER A 310 24.54 16.63 -24.80
N PHE A 311 24.49 15.30 -24.62
CA PHE A 311 24.81 14.66 -23.35
C PHE A 311 26.28 14.88 -22.94
N GLU A 312 27.24 14.69 -23.84
CA GLU A 312 28.66 14.95 -23.57
C GLU A 312 28.94 16.42 -23.22
N GLN A 313 28.27 17.36 -23.87
CA GLN A 313 28.34 18.79 -23.54
C GLN A 313 27.81 19.07 -22.13
N LEU A 314 26.68 18.46 -21.73
CA LEU A 314 26.16 18.58 -20.37
C LEU A 314 27.12 17.99 -19.32
N VAL A 315 27.74 16.84 -19.63
CA VAL A 315 28.76 16.23 -18.78
C VAL A 315 29.95 17.17 -18.60
N ASN A 316 30.41 17.81 -19.68
CA ASN A 316 31.52 18.75 -19.63
C ASN A 316 31.17 20.04 -18.85
N LEU A 317 29.97 20.60 -19.03
CA LEU A 317 29.51 21.75 -18.26
C LEU A 317 29.47 21.47 -16.75
N GLN A 318 29.08 20.25 -16.37
CA GLN A 318 29.08 19.85 -14.97
C GLN A 318 30.49 19.67 -14.40
N LYS A 319 31.42 19.07 -15.15
CA LYS A 319 32.83 19.00 -14.73
C LYS A 319 33.40 20.40 -14.48
N ILE A 320 33.09 21.35 -15.36
CA ILE A 320 33.47 22.77 -15.21
C ILE A 320 32.83 23.40 -13.96
N LEU A 321 31.55 23.13 -13.68
CA LEU A 321 30.88 23.62 -12.47
C LEU A 321 31.47 23.01 -11.19
N LEU A 322 31.79 21.71 -11.20
CA LEU A 322 32.40 21.01 -10.07
C LEU A 322 33.82 21.54 -9.78
N GLU A 323 34.60 21.80 -10.83
CA GLU A 323 35.92 22.43 -10.74
C GLU A 323 35.83 23.87 -10.20
N LYS A 324 34.84 24.65 -10.63
CA LYS A 324 34.56 25.99 -10.09
C LYS A 324 34.18 25.95 -8.61
N THR A 325 33.30 25.03 -8.19
CA THR A 325 32.95 24.85 -6.77
C THR A 325 34.13 24.33 -5.93
N SER A 326 35.07 23.62 -6.54
CA SER A 326 36.30 23.16 -5.87
C SER A 326 37.34 24.28 -5.69
N GLN A 327 37.25 25.35 -6.47
CA GLN A 327 38.12 26.53 -6.35
C GLN A 327 37.64 27.51 -5.25
N GLU A 328 36.36 27.47 -4.84
CA GLU A 328 35.77 28.41 -3.87
C GLU A 328 35.67 27.91 -2.41
N GLY A 329 36.60 27.04 -1.96
CA GLY A 329 36.78 26.91 -0.50
C GLY A 329 37.71 25.82 0.00
N PRO A 330 38.78 26.20 0.72
CA PRO A 330 39.49 25.32 1.63
C PRO A 330 39.50 25.89 3.06
N LEU A 331 38.55 25.49 3.93
CA LEU A 331 38.76 25.61 5.38
C LEU A 331 38.17 24.42 6.14
N LEU A 332 39.02 23.85 7.00
CA LEU A 332 38.81 22.83 8.03
C LEU A 332 38.93 21.35 7.62
N ARG A 333 40.20 20.97 7.42
CA ARG A 333 40.72 19.61 7.63
C ARG A 333 41.57 19.59 8.90
N ASN A 334 41.27 18.69 9.84
CA ASN A 334 42.18 18.09 10.84
C ASN A 334 41.35 17.04 11.61
N LYS A 335 41.80 15.84 11.99
CA LYS A 335 43.09 15.13 11.96
C LYS A 335 42.78 13.65 12.24
N GLY A 336 43.59 12.73 11.69
CA GLY A 336 43.52 11.31 12.05
C GLY A 336 44.32 10.40 11.11
N SER A 337 45.62 10.69 10.98
CA SER A 337 46.61 9.83 10.31
C SER A 337 46.87 8.57 11.13
N VAL A 338 46.99 7.40 10.48
CA VAL A 338 48.19 6.54 10.56
C VAL A 338 48.32 5.77 9.24
N LEU A 339 49.41 6.01 8.51
CA LEU A 339 49.99 5.10 7.53
C LEU A 339 51.22 4.43 8.17
N MET A 340 51.52 3.19 7.79
CA MET A 340 52.83 2.79 7.23
C MET A 340 52.80 1.34 6.67
N PRO A 341 53.75 0.96 5.77
CA PRO A 341 53.51 0.16 4.56
C PRO A 341 54.28 -1.17 4.51
N GLY A 342 53.97 -2.02 3.52
CA GLY A 342 54.74 -3.23 3.21
C GLY A 342 54.41 -3.81 1.84
N LEU A 343 55.33 -3.60 0.90
CA LEU A 343 55.33 -4.14 -0.46
C LEU A 343 55.71 -5.64 -0.41
N VAL A 344 54.82 -6.54 -0.83
CA VAL A 344 55.21 -7.84 -1.38
C VAL A 344 54.44 -8.05 -2.67
N GLU A 345 55.20 -8.02 -3.75
CA GLU A 345 54.81 -8.25 -5.13
C GLU A 345 54.27 -9.68 -5.28
N GLY A 346 52.95 -9.82 -5.38
CA GLY A 346 52.26 -11.09 -5.55
C GLY A 346 51.67 -11.20 -6.95
N SER A 347 52.39 -11.89 -7.84
CA SER A 347 51.98 -12.23 -9.22
C SER A 347 50.48 -12.52 -9.39
N ALA A 348 49.87 -11.83 -10.36
CA ALA A 348 48.50 -12.10 -10.81
C ALA A 348 48.41 -13.50 -11.43
N LYS A 349 48.05 -14.51 -10.64
CA LYS A 349 47.72 -15.84 -11.15
C LYS A 349 46.48 -15.75 -12.03
N ARG A 350 46.66 -16.03 -13.33
CA ARG A 350 45.58 -16.28 -14.31
C ARG A 350 44.52 -17.18 -13.68
N LYS A 351 43.29 -16.71 -13.59
CA LYS A 351 42.15 -17.52 -13.13
C LYS A 351 41.95 -18.65 -14.13
N ARG A 352 42.13 -19.89 -13.65
CA ARG A 352 41.81 -21.12 -14.38
C ARG A 352 40.30 -21.12 -14.69
N ILE A 353 39.93 -21.21 -15.95
CA ILE A 353 38.54 -21.42 -16.38
C ILE A 353 38.14 -22.81 -15.89
N LEU A 354 37.15 -22.87 -15.00
CA LEU A 354 36.67 -24.10 -14.36
C LEU A 354 35.60 -24.75 -15.23
N SER A 355 35.60 -26.08 -15.28
CA SER A 355 34.61 -26.88 -16.00
C SER A 355 33.19 -26.65 -15.41
N PRO A 356 32.11 -26.73 -16.21
CA PRO A 356 30.73 -26.62 -15.70
C PRO A 356 30.42 -27.55 -14.52
N GLU A 357 30.99 -28.76 -14.49
CA GLU A 357 30.81 -29.71 -13.37
C GLU A 357 31.46 -29.21 -12.06
N GLU A 358 32.66 -28.62 -12.14
CA GLU A 358 33.36 -28.06 -10.97
C GLU A 358 32.66 -26.82 -10.40
N LEU A 359 31.93 -26.08 -11.24
CA LEU A 359 31.11 -24.93 -10.80
C LEU A 359 29.85 -25.38 -10.05
N GLU A 360 29.25 -26.49 -10.45
CA GLU A 360 28.08 -27.06 -9.77
C GLU A 360 28.44 -27.66 -8.40
N GLU A 361 29.55 -28.39 -8.31
CA GLU A 361 30.05 -28.88 -7.02
C GLU A 361 30.39 -27.74 -6.05
N ARG A 362 31.00 -26.65 -6.55
CA ARG A 362 31.24 -25.45 -5.74
C ARG A 362 29.96 -24.76 -5.30
N ARG A 363 28.91 -24.77 -6.12
CA ARG A 363 27.58 -24.23 -5.76
C ARG A 363 26.91 -25.09 -4.69
N LYS A 364 26.91 -26.41 -4.83
CA LYS A 364 26.40 -27.35 -3.82
C LYS A 364 27.14 -27.19 -2.48
N LYS A 365 28.48 -27.17 -2.51
CA LYS A 365 29.31 -26.97 -1.31
C LYS A 365 29.08 -25.61 -0.63
N ARG A 366 28.82 -24.55 -1.41
CA ARG A 366 28.43 -23.23 -0.88
C ARG A 366 27.04 -23.23 -0.26
N GLN A 367 26.07 -23.89 -0.89
CA GLN A 367 24.71 -24.02 -0.36
C GLN A 367 24.68 -24.83 0.94
N GLU A 368 25.41 -25.95 1.01
CA GLU A 368 25.55 -26.74 2.23
C GLU A 368 26.25 -25.97 3.36
N ALA A 369 27.32 -25.23 3.05
CA ALA A 369 28.00 -24.38 4.02
C ALA A 369 27.10 -23.24 4.54
N ALA A 370 26.27 -22.64 3.66
CA ALA A 370 25.30 -21.63 4.02
C ALA A 370 24.17 -22.21 4.91
N ALA A 371 23.67 -23.41 4.58
CA ALA A 371 22.67 -24.11 5.38
C ALA A 371 23.19 -24.50 6.77
N LYS A 372 24.43 -25.01 6.86
CA LYS A 372 25.08 -25.30 8.15
C LYS A 372 25.29 -24.04 8.99
N ARG A 373 25.70 -22.93 8.38
CA ARG A 373 25.81 -21.63 9.06
C ARG A 373 24.46 -21.12 9.56
N LYS A 374 23.40 -21.25 8.76
CA LYS A 374 22.03 -20.85 9.15
C LYS A 374 21.55 -21.65 10.37
N LYS A 375 21.70 -22.97 10.36
CA LYS A 375 21.36 -23.85 11.49
C LYS A 375 22.14 -23.49 12.76
N LEU A 376 23.45 -23.23 12.65
CA LEU A 376 24.28 -22.87 13.79
C LEU A 376 23.93 -21.49 14.38
N ILE A 377 23.57 -20.53 13.53
CA ILE A 377 23.08 -19.20 13.98
C ILE A 377 21.74 -19.34 14.71
N GLU A 378 20.83 -20.14 14.18
CA GLU A 378 19.50 -20.41 14.76
C GLU A 378 19.60 -21.14 16.10
N GLU A 379 20.42 -22.18 16.19
CA GLU A 379 20.69 -22.91 17.44
C GLU A 379 21.34 -22.00 18.50
N LYS A 380 22.29 -21.15 18.09
CA LYS A 380 22.92 -20.17 18.99
C LYS A 380 21.91 -19.11 19.46
N LYS A 381 20.92 -18.77 18.65
CA LYS A 381 19.83 -17.84 19.01
C LYS A 381 18.89 -18.52 20.03
N ARG A 382 18.43 -19.74 19.75
CA ARG A 382 17.58 -20.53 20.65
C ARG A 382 18.24 -20.72 22.02
N ARG A 383 19.52 -21.08 22.06
CA ARG A 383 20.27 -21.24 23.32
C ARG A 383 20.39 -19.93 24.12
N LYS A 384 20.47 -18.78 23.44
CA LYS A 384 20.46 -17.48 24.13
C LYS A 384 19.09 -17.18 24.73
N GLU A 385 18.04 -17.42 23.97
CA GLU A 385 16.64 -17.25 24.40
C GLU A 385 16.31 -18.16 25.59
N GLU A 386 16.74 -19.44 25.56
CA GLU A 386 16.61 -20.38 26.69
C GLU A 386 17.32 -19.90 27.96
N VAL A 387 18.53 -19.35 27.83
CA VAL A 387 19.29 -18.80 28.98
C VAL A 387 18.62 -17.55 29.53
N GLU A 388 18.13 -16.66 28.66
CA GLU A 388 17.38 -15.47 29.07
C GLU A 388 16.05 -15.84 29.74
N HIS A 389 15.33 -16.82 29.19
CA HIS A 389 14.10 -17.36 29.78
C HIS A 389 14.38 -17.97 31.16
N LYS A 390 15.43 -18.79 31.30
CA LYS A 390 15.81 -19.39 32.58
C LYS A 390 16.18 -18.34 33.62
N LYS A 391 16.90 -17.28 33.22
CA LYS A 391 17.19 -16.14 34.11
C LYS A 391 15.93 -15.40 34.52
N LYS A 392 14.98 -15.22 33.61
CA LYS A 392 13.68 -14.58 33.88
C LYS A 392 12.86 -15.41 34.88
N MET A 393 12.77 -16.72 34.68
CA MET A 393 12.07 -17.63 35.59
C MET A 393 12.69 -17.66 36.99
N ALA A 394 14.02 -17.75 37.10
CA ALA A 394 14.71 -17.70 38.39
C ALA A 394 14.51 -16.35 39.11
N TRP A 395 14.42 -15.25 38.34
CA TRP A 395 14.12 -13.93 38.89
C TRP A 395 12.67 -13.84 39.38
N TRP A 396 11.71 -14.45 38.68
CA TRP A 396 10.32 -14.55 39.13
C TRP A 396 10.17 -15.38 40.40
N GLU A 397 10.83 -16.54 40.48
CA GLU A 397 10.87 -17.39 41.68
C GLU A 397 11.45 -16.62 42.87
N SER A 398 12.53 -15.86 42.67
CA SER A 398 13.14 -15.03 43.73
C SER A 398 12.23 -13.90 44.23
N ASN A 399 11.21 -13.51 43.46
CA ASN A 399 10.24 -12.47 43.82
C ASN A 399 8.86 -13.05 44.20
N ASN A 400 8.74 -14.37 44.36
CA ASN A 400 7.47 -15.07 44.60
C ASN A 400 6.35 -14.68 43.61
N TYR A 401 6.71 -14.47 42.34
CA TYR A 401 5.77 -14.08 41.29
C TYR A 401 5.35 -15.29 40.45
N GLN A 402 4.04 -15.50 40.29
CA GLN A 402 3.47 -16.43 39.33
C GLN A 402 2.77 -15.63 38.22
N SER A 403 3.14 -15.90 36.96
CA SER A 403 2.56 -15.19 35.82
C SER A 403 1.07 -15.55 35.65
N SER A 404 0.23 -14.53 35.52
CA SER A 404 -1.19 -14.68 35.14
C SER A 404 -1.40 -14.65 33.61
N CYS A 405 -0.31 -14.61 32.82
CA CYS A 405 -0.37 -14.62 31.37
C CYS A 405 -0.74 -16.01 30.83
N LEU A 406 -1.67 -16.07 29.89
CA LEU A 406 -1.97 -17.31 29.17
C LEU A 406 -0.74 -17.78 28.38
N PRO A 407 -0.35 -19.07 28.48
CA PRO A 407 0.82 -19.61 27.81
C PRO A 407 0.71 -19.44 26.28
N SER A 408 1.82 -19.07 25.64
CA SER A 408 1.94 -19.10 24.18
C SER A 408 2.20 -20.55 23.75
N GLU A 409 1.39 -21.08 22.84
CA GLU A 409 1.52 -22.43 22.27
C GLU A 409 2.78 -22.57 21.39
N GLU A 410 3.95 -22.57 22.00
CA GLU A 410 5.18 -23.10 21.40
C GLU A 410 5.75 -24.28 22.23
N SER A 411 4.98 -24.84 23.17
CA SER A 411 5.49 -25.86 24.11
C SER A 411 4.52 -26.98 24.49
N GLU A 412 3.56 -27.33 23.63
CA GLU A 412 2.95 -28.67 23.68
C GLU A 412 3.13 -29.33 22.30
N PRO A 413 3.73 -30.53 22.19
CA PRO A 413 3.79 -31.26 20.94
C PRO A 413 2.37 -31.65 20.54
N GLU A 414 1.99 -31.30 19.31
CA GLU A 414 0.78 -31.75 18.63
C GLU A 414 0.65 -33.27 18.73
N ASN A 415 -0.22 -33.73 19.63
CA ASN A 415 -0.75 -35.08 19.66
C ASN A 415 -2.27 -34.99 19.74
N LEU A 416 -2.86 -34.41 18.70
CA LEU A 416 -4.23 -34.70 18.31
C LEU A 416 -4.23 -34.75 16.78
N GLU A 417 -4.70 -35.88 16.27
CA GLU A 417 -4.85 -36.20 14.85
C GLU A 417 -5.72 -35.12 14.16
N ASP A 418 -5.09 -34.11 13.55
CA ASP A 418 -5.76 -33.29 12.57
C ASP A 418 -5.72 -34.04 11.24
N GLY A 419 -6.75 -34.85 11.04
CA GLY A 419 -7.13 -35.38 9.75
C GLY A 419 -7.32 -34.24 8.76
N GLU A 420 -6.67 -34.39 7.61
CA GLU A 420 -6.78 -33.56 6.42
C GLU A 420 -8.25 -33.38 6.00
N GLU A 421 -8.85 -32.23 6.31
CA GLU A 421 -9.96 -31.69 5.52
C GLU A 421 -9.87 -30.15 5.48
N GLU A 422 -8.97 -29.62 4.66
CA GLU A 422 -9.19 -28.32 4.02
C GLU A 422 -10.31 -28.49 2.97
N SER A 423 -11.55 -28.64 3.43
CA SER A 423 -12.72 -28.51 2.55
C SER A 423 -13.16 -27.05 2.54
N SER A 424 -13.26 -26.51 1.33
CA SER A 424 -13.85 -25.23 1.00
C SER A 424 -15.26 -25.10 1.59
N VAL A 425 -15.42 -24.38 2.70
CA VAL A 425 -16.74 -24.04 3.23
C VAL A 425 -17.35 -22.97 2.34
N GLN A 426 -18.18 -23.44 1.42
CA GLN A 426 -19.17 -22.66 0.70
C GLN A 426 -20.11 -22.01 1.74
N LEU A 427 -20.24 -20.69 1.69
CA LEU A 427 -21.16 -19.93 2.55
C LEU A 427 -22.59 -20.16 2.05
N ASP A 428 -23.22 -21.22 2.53
CA ASP A 428 -24.67 -21.42 2.38
C ASP A 428 -25.42 -20.64 3.46
N TYR A 429 -26.38 -19.84 2.99
CA TYR A 429 -27.21 -18.91 3.76
C TYR A 429 -28.36 -19.61 4.47
N GLU A 430 -28.13 -20.59 5.33
CA GLU A 430 -29.21 -21.19 6.14
C GLU A 430 -28.70 -21.63 7.52
N ASP A 431 -28.54 -20.69 8.47
CA ASP A 431 -29.00 -20.76 9.88
C ASP A 431 -28.46 -19.54 10.68
N SER A 432 -29.30 -18.53 10.90
CA SER A 432 -28.84 -17.14 11.11
C SER A 432 -28.68 -16.68 12.57
N ASP A 433 -28.99 -17.51 13.57
CA ASP A 433 -29.10 -17.02 14.97
C ASP A 433 -28.06 -17.56 15.96
N SER A 434 -27.24 -18.55 15.60
CA SER A 434 -26.27 -19.16 16.54
C SER A 434 -24.83 -18.64 16.43
N THR A 435 -24.48 -17.93 15.35
CA THR A 435 -23.10 -17.46 15.05
C THR A 435 -22.94 -15.93 15.04
N SER A 436 -23.93 -15.20 15.53
CA SER A 436 -23.97 -13.73 15.52
C SER A 436 -23.42 -13.11 16.83
N ILE A 437 -22.67 -12.02 16.69
CA ILE A 437 -22.25 -11.17 17.83
C ILE A 437 -23.49 -10.45 18.36
N LYS A 438 -23.76 -10.55 19.66
CA LYS A 438 -24.91 -9.89 20.29
C LYS A 438 -24.54 -8.51 20.81
N TYR A 439 -25.23 -7.47 20.35
CA TYR A 439 -25.00 -6.10 20.80
C TYR A 439 -25.92 -5.74 21.97
N VAL A 440 -25.35 -5.33 23.10
CA VAL A 440 -26.08 -5.04 24.34
C VAL A 440 -25.82 -3.60 24.80
N SER A 441 -26.87 -2.89 25.23
CA SER A 441 -26.71 -1.57 25.86
C SER A 441 -26.57 -1.73 27.37
N GLY A 442 -25.44 -1.31 27.95
CA GLY A 442 -25.23 -1.43 29.40
C GLY A 442 -23.78 -1.28 29.83
N ASP A 443 -23.54 -1.53 31.12
CA ASP A 443 -22.19 -1.59 31.68
C ASP A 443 -21.55 -2.96 31.42
N VAL A 444 -20.37 -2.98 30.82
CA VAL A 444 -19.64 -4.24 30.54
C VAL A 444 -19.04 -4.85 31.81
N THR A 445 -18.92 -4.05 32.88
CA THR A 445 -18.37 -4.53 34.15
C THR A 445 -19.32 -5.45 34.90
N HIS A 446 -20.61 -5.49 34.54
CA HIS A 446 -21.60 -6.41 35.10
C HIS A 446 -22.27 -7.23 33.97
N PRO A 447 -21.63 -8.31 33.51
CA PRO A 447 -22.12 -9.09 32.38
C PRO A 447 -23.44 -9.79 32.70
N GLN A 448 -24.40 -9.75 31.75
CA GLN A 448 -25.69 -10.44 31.88
C GLN A 448 -25.57 -11.94 31.53
N ALA A 449 -24.70 -12.67 32.24
CA ALA A 449 -24.35 -14.05 31.90
C ALA A 449 -25.09 -15.12 32.73
N GLY A 450 -26.10 -14.76 33.52
CA GLY A 450 -26.91 -15.74 34.27
C GLY A 450 -26.04 -16.64 35.16
N ALA A 451 -26.05 -17.95 34.88
CA ALA A 451 -25.27 -18.98 35.59
C ALA A 451 -23.96 -19.40 34.89
N GLU A 452 -23.66 -18.84 33.72
CA GLU A 452 -22.42 -19.13 32.98
C GLU A 452 -21.27 -18.23 33.46
N ASP A 453 -20.04 -18.73 33.36
CA ASP A 453 -18.84 -17.94 33.58
C ASP A 453 -18.73 -16.85 32.50
N ALA A 454 -18.25 -15.67 32.89
CA ALA A 454 -18.13 -14.52 31.99
C ALA A 454 -16.69 -14.03 31.94
N VAL A 455 -16.15 -13.90 30.73
CA VAL A 455 -14.82 -13.31 30.48
C VAL A 455 -15.00 -11.90 29.95
N ILE A 456 -14.66 -10.91 30.76
CA ILE A 456 -14.64 -9.50 30.39
C ILE A 456 -13.30 -9.20 29.73
N VAL A 457 -13.31 -8.64 28.53
CA VAL A 457 -12.08 -8.37 27.78
C VAL A 457 -11.79 -6.87 27.77
N HIS A 458 -10.55 -6.49 28.11
CA HIS A 458 -10.08 -5.12 28.02
C HIS A 458 -8.67 -5.04 27.39
N CYS A 459 -8.40 -3.97 26.63
CA CYS A 459 -7.10 -3.76 26.02
C CYS A 459 -6.26 -2.78 26.86
N VAL A 460 -5.01 -3.16 27.14
CA VAL A 460 -4.04 -2.40 27.94
C VAL A 460 -2.73 -2.20 27.19
N ASP A 461 -1.88 -1.33 27.72
CA ASP A 461 -0.53 -1.09 27.22
C ASP A 461 0.51 -2.02 27.88
N ASP A 462 1.78 -1.81 27.57
CA ASP A 462 2.90 -2.59 28.10
C ASP A 462 3.71 -1.84 29.18
N SER A 463 3.22 -0.68 29.62
CA SER A 463 3.92 0.18 30.59
C SER A 463 3.80 -0.30 32.04
N GLY A 464 2.75 -1.06 32.36
CA GLY A 464 2.43 -1.44 33.75
C GLY A 464 1.85 -0.29 34.59
N HIS A 465 1.48 0.84 33.98
CA HIS A 465 0.82 1.94 34.66
C HIS A 465 -0.70 1.88 34.48
N TRP A 466 -1.46 1.70 35.55
CA TRP A 466 -2.92 1.65 35.47
C TRP A 466 -3.50 3.00 35.03
N GLY A 467 -4.39 2.99 34.03
CA GLY A 467 -5.01 4.19 33.47
C GLY A 467 -5.97 4.89 34.44
N ARG A 468 -6.26 6.17 34.18
CA ARG A 468 -7.27 6.95 34.92
C ARG A 468 -8.48 7.25 34.04
N GLY A 469 -9.69 6.94 34.52
CA GLY A 469 -10.95 7.24 33.87
C GLY A 469 -11.52 6.11 32.99
N GLY A 470 -12.81 6.23 32.65
CA GLY A 470 -13.52 5.26 31.82
C GLY A 470 -13.60 3.87 32.46
N LEU A 471 -13.34 2.83 31.66
CA LEU A 471 -13.43 1.44 32.10
C LEU A 471 -12.38 1.07 33.16
N PHE A 472 -11.23 1.73 33.19
CA PHE A 472 -10.20 1.51 34.23
C PHE A 472 -10.72 1.84 35.63
N THR A 473 -11.47 2.94 35.78
CA THR A 473 -12.08 3.35 37.05
C THR A 473 -13.28 2.47 37.41
N ALA A 474 -14.09 2.07 36.43
CA ALA A 474 -15.20 1.15 36.66
C ALA A 474 -14.72 -0.21 37.16
N LEU A 475 -13.65 -0.76 36.57
CA LEU A 475 -13.02 -2.01 37.02
C LEU A 475 -12.38 -1.88 38.40
N GLU A 476 -11.78 -0.72 38.74
CA GLU A 476 -11.18 -0.48 40.07
C GLU A 476 -12.22 -0.33 41.19
N ASN A 477 -13.40 0.22 40.87
CA ASN A 477 -14.53 0.24 41.79
C ASN A 477 -14.99 -1.19 42.08
N ARG A 478 -15.09 -2.02 41.04
CA ARG A 478 -15.52 -3.42 41.13
C ARG A 478 -14.52 -4.35 41.83
N SER A 479 -13.22 -4.24 41.55
CA SER A 479 -12.17 -5.00 42.27
C SER A 479 -10.84 -4.25 42.29
N ALA A 480 -10.07 -4.47 43.35
CA ALA A 480 -8.69 -3.97 43.47
C ALA A 480 -7.64 -4.86 42.80
N GLU A 481 -8.00 -6.09 42.40
CA GLU A 481 -7.08 -7.05 41.78
C GLU A 481 -6.55 -6.64 40.40
N PRO A 482 -7.36 -6.12 39.47
CA PRO A 482 -6.88 -5.73 38.14
C PRO A 482 -5.67 -4.81 38.17
N ARG A 483 -5.71 -3.81 39.05
CA ARG A 483 -4.63 -2.85 39.24
C ARG A 483 -3.38 -3.51 39.83
N LYS A 484 -3.54 -4.34 40.86
CA LYS A 484 -2.41 -5.03 41.52
C LYS A 484 -1.71 -5.98 40.56
N VAL A 485 -2.46 -6.80 39.84
CA VAL A 485 -1.93 -7.80 38.89
C VAL A 485 -1.21 -7.10 37.74
N TYR A 486 -1.80 -6.04 37.17
CA TYR A 486 -1.20 -5.31 36.06
C TYR A 486 0.07 -4.55 36.46
N GLU A 487 0.06 -3.83 37.60
CA GLU A 487 1.26 -3.12 38.09
C GLU A 487 2.39 -4.10 38.45
N LEU A 488 2.06 -5.26 39.03
CA LEU A 488 3.02 -6.31 39.36
C LEU A 488 3.61 -6.93 38.07
N ALA A 489 2.78 -7.26 37.09
CA ALA A 489 3.23 -7.77 35.78
C ALA A 489 4.14 -6.77 35.06
N GLY A 490 3.85 -5.47 35.15
CA GLY A 490 4.73 -4.41 34.64
C GLY A 490 6.09 -4.38 35.33
N ARG A 491 6.13 -4.41 36.67
CA ARG A 491 7.38 -4.47 37.45
C ARG A 491 8.20 -5.72 37.11
N MET A 492 7.53 -6.84 36.89
CA MET A 492 8.12 -8.14 36.54
C MET A 492 8.40 -8.31 35.04
N LYS A 493 8.27 -7.23 34.22
CA LYS A 493 8.47 -7.23 32.76
C LYS A 493 7.80 -8.43 32.06
N ASP A 494 6.58 -8.71 32.49
CA ASP A 494 5.74 -9.80 32.01
C ASP A 494 4.71 -9.35 30.96
N LEU A 495 4.68 -8.05 30.66
CA LEU A 495 3.82 -7.45 29.65
C LEU A 495 4.55 -7.46 28.30
N SER A 496 4.18 -8.39 27.42
CA SER A 496 4.58 -8.40 26.02
C SER A 496 3.38 -8.18 25.11
N LEU A 497 3.60 -7.54 23.96
CA LEU A 497 2.54 -7.36 22.96
C LEU A 497 1.97 -8.72 22.54
N GLY A 498 0.64 -8.86 22.58
CA GLY A 498 -0.06 -10.12 22.32
C GLY A 498 -0.22 -11.03 23.57
N GLY A 499 0.32 -10.62 24.71
CA GLY A 499 0.07 -11.24 26.00
C GLY A 499 -1.36 -11.02 26.49
N VAL A 500 -1.92 -12.00 27.20
CA VAL A 500 -3.24 -11.91 27.83
C VAL A 500 -3.13 -12.33 29.28
N LEU A 501 -3.42 -11.40 30.20
CA LEU A 501 -3.55 -11.71 31.63
C LEU A 501 -4.99 -12.14 31.91
N LEU A 502 -5.18 -13.32 32.52
CA LEU A 502 -6.51 -13.83 32.88
C LEU A 502 -6.58 -14.09 34.39
N PHE A 503 -7.50 -13.44 35.09
CA PHE A 503 -7.69 -13.60 36.54
C PHE A 503 -9.15 -13.31 36.95
N PRO A 504 -9.65 -13.88 38.06
CA PRO A 504 -11.01 -13.60 38.57
C PRO A 504 -11.16 -12.16 39.10
N ILE A 505 -12.38 -11.63 39.15
CA ILE A 505 -12.68 -10.24 39.63
C ILE A 505 -13.76 -10.24 40.74
N ASP A 506 -14.11 -11.39 41.31
CA ASP A 506 -15.28 -11.54 42.18
C ASP A 506 -15.11 -10.99 43.61
N ASP A 507 -14.17 -10.08 43.87
CA ASP A 507 -13.71 -9.75 45.23
C ASP A 507 -14.65 -8.86 46.05
N ARG A 508 -15.33 -7.90 45.40
CA ARG A 508 -16.22 -6.94 46.10
C ARG A 508 -17.68 -7.11 45.74
N GLU A 509 -17.95 -7.46 44.48
CA GLU A 509 -19.30 -7.67 43.95
C GLU A 509 -19.30 -8.95 43.10
N SER A 510 -19.59 -10.08 43.76
CA SER A 510 -19.71 -11.40 43.12
C SER A 510 -21.14 -11.64 42.63
N ARG A 511 -21.29 -12.38 41.52
CA ARG A 511 -22.60 -12.87 41.08
C ARG A 511 -23.05 -14.04 41.95
N ASN A 512 -24.37 -14.20 42.12
CA ASN A 512 -24.96 -15.30 42.87
C ASN A 512 -24.73 -16.68 42.20
N GLN A 513 -24.51 -16.71 40.88
CA GLN A 513 -24.23 -17.90 40.07
C GLN A 513 -23.23 -17.53 38.96
N GLY A 514 -22.16 -18.33 38.78
CA GLY A 514 -21.08 -18.10 37.80
C GLY A 514 -19.92 -17.22 38.29
N GLN A 515 -18.72 -17.39 37.72
CA GLN A 515 -17.52 -16.60 38.01
C GLN A 515 -17.22 -15.56 36.92
N ASP A 516 -16.75 -14.37 37.32
CA ASP A 516 -16.33 -13.33 36.39
C ASP A 516 -14.80 -13.23 36.30
N LEU A 517 -14.29 -13.34 35.09
CA LEU A 517 -12.87 -13.32 34.76
C LEU A 517 -12.54 -12.06 33.97
N LEU A 518 -11.44 -11.37 34.30
CA LEU A 518 -10.87 -10.31 33.47
C LEU A 518 -9.80 -10.87 32.56
N ALA A 519 -9.91 -10.60 31.27
CA ALA A 519 -8.86 -10.80 30.29
C ALA A 519 -8.30 -9.44 29.85
N LEU A 520 -7.07 -9.12 30.29
CA LEU A 520 -6.34 -7.93 29.84
C LEU A 520 -5.43 -8.29 28.67
N ILE A 521 -5.73 -7.77 27.47
CA ILE A 521 -4.89 -7.95 26.27
C ILE A 521 -3.90 -6.80 26.15
N VAL A 522 -2.61 -7.11 26.12
CA VAL A 522 -1.55 -6.13 25.86
C VAL A 522 -1.49 -5.84 24.36
N ALA A 523 -2.19 -4.80 23.91
CA ALA A 523 -2.34 -4.46 22.50
C ALA A 523 -1.78 -3.08 22.12
N GLN A 524 -1.33 -2.30 23.10
CA GLN A 524 -0.74 -0.98 22.91
C GLN A 524 0.70 -0.94 23.42
N HIS A 525 1.54 -0.12 22.78
CA HIS A 525 2.91 0.12 23.20
C HIS A 525 3.05 1.56 23.69
N ARG A 526 3.74 1.76 24.81
CA ARG A 526 4.08 3.10 25.28
C ARG A 526 5.56 3.38 25.07
N ASP A 527 5.85 4.39 24.26
CA ASP A 527 7.25 4.77 23.99
C ASP A 527 7.86 5.50 25.21
N ARG A 528 9.19 5.63 25.25
CA ARG A 528 9.96 6.29 26.32
C ARG A 528 9.55 7.75 26.54
N SER A 529 8.99 8.39 25.50
CA SER A 529 8.41 9.73 25.56
C SER A 529 6.99 9.77 26.17
N ASN A 530 6.53 8.64 26.75
CA ASN A 530 5.21 8.46 27.37
C ASN A 530 4.02 8.56 26.41
N VAL A 531 4.28 8.51 25.10
CA VAL A 531 3.28 8.56 24.01
C VAL A 531 2.74 7.16 23.77
N LEU A 532 1.42 7.03 23.79
CA LEU A 532 0.70 5.78 23.57
C LEU A 532 0.56 5.49 22.08
N SER A 533 0.92 4.28 21.63
CA SER A 533 0.65 3.84 20.27
C SER A 533 -0.84 3.59 20.04
N GLY A 534 -1.27 3.60 18.77
CA GLY A 534 -2.53 2.98 18.38
C GLY A 534 -2.57 1.49 18.79
N ILE A 535 -3.78 0.94 18.90
CA ILE A 535 -3.98 -0.50 19.18
C ILE A 535 -3.46 -1.30 17.98
N LYS A 536 -2.46 -2.16 18.23
CA LYS A 536 -1.84 -2.99 17.19
C LYS A 536 -2.71 -4.21 16.90
N MET A 537 -3.05 -4.40 15.62
CA MET A 537 -3.99 -5.46 15.21
C MET A 537 -3.42 -6.86 15.31
N THR A 538 -2.13 -7.03 15.06
CA THR A 538 -1.45 -8.33 15.22
C THR A 538 -1.47 -8.82 16.67
N ALA A 539 -1.20 -7.91 17.62
CA ALA A 539 -1.27 -8.20 19.05
C ALA A 539 -2.70 -8.50 19.52
N LEU A 540 -3.69 -7.78 19.00
CA LEU A 540 -5.10 -8.05 19.31
C LEU A 540 -5.55 -9.41 18.77
N GLU A 541 -5.10 -9.79 17.57
CA GLU A 541 -5.39 -11.09 16.97
C GLU A 541 -4.83 -12.24 17.83
N GLU A 542 -3.56 -12.15 18.25
CA GLU A 542 -2.94 -13.14 19.13
C GLU A 542 -3.67 -13.23 20.48
N GLY A 543 -4.06 -12.10 21.05
CA GLY A 543 -4.80 -12.06 22.30
C GLY A 543 -6.18 -12.72 22.19
N LEU A 544 -6.93 -12.43 21.12
CA LEU A 544 -8.24 -13.04 20.88
C LEU A 544 -8.14 -14.55 20.63
N LYS A 545 -7.08 -15.04 19.97
CA LYS A 545 -6.81 -16.48 19.83
C LYS A 545 -6.66 -17.15 21.20
N LYS A 546 -5.84 -16.59 22.10
CA LYS A 546 -5.63 -17.11 23.46
C LYS A 546 -6.92 -17.11 24.29
N ILE A 547 -7.70 -16.02 24.22
CA ILE A 547 -8.99 -15.91 24.90
C ILE A 547 -9.97 -16.96 24.37
N SER A 548 -10.00 -17.21 23.05
CA SER A 548 -10.89 -18.23 22.47
C SER A 548 -10.65 -19.62 23.05
N LEU A 549 -9.39 -20.00 23.24
CA LEU A 549 -9.00 -21.28 23.83
C LEU A 549 -9.36 -21.35 25.31
N ALA A 550 -9.09 -20.29 26.07
CA ALA A 550 -9.43 -20.22 27.49
C ALA A 550 -10.94 -20.25 27.73
N ALA A 551 -11.71 -19.50 26.94
CA ALA A 551 -13.17 -19.46 27.00
C ALA A 551 -13.79 -20.82 26.64
N LYS A 552 -13.26 -21.51 25.63
CA LYS A 552 -13.71 -22.86 25.25
C LYS A 552 -13.43 -23.89 26.35
N LYS A 553 -12.24 -23.85 26.98
CA LYS A 553 -11.89 -24.73 28.11
C LYS A 553 -12.82 -24.53 29.32
N LYS A 554 -13.20 -23.28 29.61
CA LYS A 554 -14.06 -22.93 30.75
C LYS A 554 -15.56 -22.89 30.44
N LYS A 555 -15.98 -23.10 29.18
CA LYS A 555 -17.36 -22.90 28.70
C LYS A 555 -17.93 -21.52 29.11
N ALA A 556 -17.10 -20.49 28.98
CA ALA A 556 -17.44 -19.14 29.40
C ALA A 556 -17.92 -18.28 28.22
N SER A 557 -18.81 -17.33 28.51
CA SER A 557 -19.25 -16.29 27.59
C SER A 557 -18.25 -15.12 27.56
N VAL A 558 -18.07 -14.46 26.40
CA VAL A 558 -17.11 -13.37 26.25
C VAL A 558 -17.83 -12.03 26.11
N HIS A 559 -17.46 -11.07 26.94
CA HIS A 559 -18.07 -9.73 27.02
C HIS A 559 -17.02 -8.67 26.72
N LEU A 560 -17.24 -7.88 25.66
CA LEU A 560 -16.31 -6.88 25.16
C LEU A 560 -16.95 -5.48 25.17
N PRO A 561 -16.23 -4.44 25.62
CA PRO A 561 -16.59 -3.07 25.30
C PRO A 561 -16.28 -2.78 23.82
N ARG A 562 -16.77 -1.66 23.30
CA ARG A 562 -16.35 -1.17 21.98
C ARG A 562 -14.88 -0.72 22.00
N ILE A 563 -13.97 -1.65 21.76
CA ILE A 563 -12.51 -1.47 21.69
C ILE A 563 -12.16 -0.34 20.71
N GLY A 564 -11.31 0.58 21.17
CA GLY A 564 -10.72 1.64 20.34
C GLY A 564 -11.68 2.74 19.88
N HIS A 565 -12.88 2.85 20.46
CA HIS A 565 -13.84 3.93 20.17
C HIS A 565 -13.25 5.35 20.39
N ALA A 566 -12.31 5.50 21.33
CA ALA A 566 -11.67 6.79 21.64
C ALA A 566 -10.34 7.01 20.89
N THR A 567 -9.87 6.04 20.10
CA THR A 567 -8.56 6.10 19.44
C THR A 567 -8.71 6.66 18.03
N LYS A 568 -8.11 7.82 17.74
CA LYS A 568 -8.16 8.45 16.41
C LYS A 568 -7.62 7.49 15.34
N GLY A 569 -8.38 7.29 14.26
CA GLY A 569 -8.01 6.42 13.14
C GLY A 569 -8.12 4.92 13.40
N PHE A 570 -8.74 4.49 14.52
CA PHE A 570 -8.89 3.07 14.82
C PHE A 570 -10.07 2.43 14.08
N ASN A 571 -9.81 1.27 13.46
CA ASN A 571 -10.77 0.55 12.66
C ASN A 571 -11.60 -0.45 13.49
N TRP A 572 -12.79 -0.04 13.92
CA TRP A 572 -13.74 -0.93 14.61
C TRP A 572 -14.12 -2.16 13.76
N TYR A 573 -14.41 -1.99 12.47
CA TYR A 573 -14.84 -3.09 11.60
C TYR A 573 -13.80 -4.20 11.45
N GLY A 574 -12.50 -3.83 11.42
CA GLY A 574 -11.41 -4.81 11.44
C GLY A 574 -11.37 -5.61 12.74
N THR A 575 -11.61 -4.95 13.87
CA THR A 575 -11.67 -5.58 15.19
C THR A 575 -12.89 -6.49 15.31
N GLU A 576 -14.05 -6.04 14.83
CA GLU A 576 -15.28 -6.84 14.79
C GLU A 576 -15.10 -8.10 13.96
N ARG A 577 -14.42 -8.02 12.81
CA ARG A 577 -14.10 -9.19 11.99
C ARG A 577 -13.18 -10.18 12.70
N LEU A 578 -12.18 -9.69 13.45
CA LEU A 578 -11.32 -10.55 14.27
C LEU A 578 -12.10 -11.22 15.40
N ILE A 579 -12.97 -10.49 16.10
CA ILE A 579 -13.87 -11.02 17.12
C ILE A 579 -14.77 -12.09 16.52
N ARG A 580 -15.37 -11.83 15.36
CA ARG A 580 -16.22 -12.80 14.66
C ARG A 580 -15.44 -14.05 14.27
N LYS A 581 -14.24 -13.90 13.72
CA LYS A 581 -13.39 -15.01 13.25
C LYS A 581 -12.91 -15.90 14.40
N TYR A 582 -12.46 -15.31 15.52
CA TYR A 582 -11.82 -16.07 16.60
C TYR A 582 -12.76 -16.46 17.73
N LEU A 583 -13.89 -15.77 17.92
CA LEU A 583 -14.84 -16.07 18.99
C LEU A 583 -16.17 -16.62 18.43
N ALA A 584 -16.92 -15.80 17.68
CA ALA A 584 -18.27 -16.16 17.24
C ALA A 584 -18.30 -17.37 16.30
N ALA A 585 -17.39 -17.43 15.32
CA ALA A 585 -17.27 -18.55 14.39
C ALA A 585 -16.80 -19.86 15.07
N LYS A 586 -16.22 -19.77 16.28
CA LYS A 586 -15.86 -20.93 17.10
C LYS A 586 -16.98 -21.35 18.06
N GLY A 587 -18.18 -20.77 17.94
CA GLY A 587 -19.35 -21.11 18.75
C GLY A 587 -19.33 -20.54 20.18
N ILE A 588 -18.53 -19.50 20.45
CA ILE A 588 -18.44 -18.88 21.78
C ILE A 588 -19.47 -17.73 21.88
N PRO A 589 -20.39 -17.73 22.87
CA PRO A 589 -21.33 -16.63 23.08
C PRO A 589 -20.58 -15.31 23.29
N THR A 590 -20.73 -14.37 22.36
CA THR A 590 -19.97 -13.12 22.34
C THR A 590 -20.91 -11.92 22.40
N TYR A 591 -20.72 -11.07 23.41
CA TYR A 591 -21.53 -9.88 23.67
C TYR A 591 -20.67 -8.61 23.55
N VAL A 592 -21.13 -7.64 22.77
CA VAL A 592 -20.47 -6.34 22.62
C VAL A 592 -21.34 -5.23 23.21
N TYR A 593 -20.78 -4.51 24.18
CA TYR A 593 -21.48 -3.48 24.94
C TYR A 593 -21.28 -2.10 24.31
N TYR A 594 -22.38 -1.35 24.17
CA TYR A 594 -22.36 0.05 23.78
C TYR A 594 -23.01 0.93 24.86
N PHE A 595 -22.39 2.07 25.13
CA PHE A 595 -22.89 3.03 26.11
C PHE A 595 -23.57 4.20 25.38
N PRO A 596 -24.91 4.36 25.45
CA PRO A 596 -25.59 5.50 24.84
C PRO A 596 -25.31 6.79 25.61
N ARG A 597 -24.73 7.80 24.94
CA ARG A 597 -24.35 9.10 25.53
C ARG A 597 -25.52 9.92 26.13
N ASN A 598 -26.77 9.59 25.83
CA ASN A 598 -27.94 10.39 26.23
C ASN A 598 -28.47 10.17 27.67
N LYS A 599 -27.84 9.32 28.50
CA LYS A 599 -28.27 9.10 29.90
C LYS A 599 -27.36 9.73 30.96
N ALA A 600 -26.49 10.66 30.59
CA ALA A 600 -25.72 11.45 31.55
C ALA A 600 -26.49 12.66 32.15
N ALA A 601 -27.74 12.88 31.73
CA ALA A 601 -28.59 13.96 32.24
C ALA A 601 -29.94 13.41 32.74
N ALA A 602 -29.91 12.61 33.79
CA ALA A 602 -31.07 12.40 34.64
C ALA A 602 -30.58 12.16 36.07
N PRO A 603 -30.68 13.13 36.99
CA PRO A 603 -30.45 12.85 38.39
C PRO A 603 -31.56 11.92 38.89
N HIS A 604 -31.15 10.91 39.66
CA HIS A 604 -32.02 9.96 40.36
C HIS A 604 -33.27 10.63 40.94
N SER A 605 -34.44 10.35 40.36
CA SER A 605 -35.70 10.48 41.07
C SER A 605 -35.75 9.37 42.11
N GLN A 606 -35.64 9.75 43.38
CA GLN A 606 -35.91 8.87 44.51
C GLN A 606 -37.27 8.21 44.33
N SER A 607 -37.28 6.89 44.49
CA SER A 607 -38.49 6.09 44.63
C SER A 607 -39.26 6.54 45.87
N SER A 608 -40.27 7.40 45.70
CA SER A 608 -41.26 7.64 46.73
C SER A 608 -42.17 6.41 46.82
N SER A 609 -42.14 5.78 47.98
CA SER A 609 -43.04 4.73 48.44
C SER A 609 -44.51 5.17 48.40
N SER A 610 -45.30 4.62 47.47
CA SER A 610 -46.76 4.61 47.59
C SER A 610 -47.19 3.32 48.29
N SER A 611 -47.23 3.37 49.63
CA SER A 611 -47.93 2.36 50.43
C SER A 611 -49.40 2.74 50.55
N SER A 612 -50.24 1.72 50.40
CA SER A 612 -51.69 1.69 50.40
C SER A 612 -52.32 2.29 51.66
N GLY A 613 -53.16 3.32 51.48
CA GLY A 613 -54.14 3.74 52.49
C GLY A 613 -55.42 2.91 52.36
N GLN A 614 -55.62 1.99 53.30
CA GLN A 614 -56.93 1.39 53.58
C GLN A 614 -57.73 2.34 54.49
N LEU A 615 -58.97 2.63 54.11
CA LEU A 615 -60.04 3.12 55.00
C LEU A 615 -60.48 2.00 55.94
N PRO A 616 -60.78 2.30 57.22
CA PRO A 616 -62.16 2.17 57.70
C PRO A 616 -62.53 3.13 58.84
N PRO A 617 -63.74 3.04 59.42
CA PRO A 617 -65.07 3.12 58.81
C PRO A 617 -65.64 4.55 58.78
#